data_AF-A0A1G2TE19-F1
#
_entry.id   AF-A0A1G2TE19-F1
#
_cell.length_a   1.000
_cell.length_b   1.000
_cell.length_c   1.000
_cell.angle_alpha   90.00
_cell.angle_beta   90.00
_cell.angle_gamma   90.00
#
_symmetry.space_group_name_H-M   'P 1'
#
loop_
_entity.id
_entity.type
_entity.pdbx_description
1 polymer ?
#
loop_
_entity_poly.entity_id
_entity_poly.type
_entity_poly.pdbx_seq_one_letter_code
_entity_poly.pdbx_strand_id
1 'polypeptide(L)'
;MIQFLYHDGIQKEIAALGRRFHNIDDGLSAFERLCEKQFHPTNPQPAIGPGKLHRISQNDIWTLWKIELIVPNSGLRPNQFPRMWFVVKGAIIAFLCITSHIDNYNDNEMNLLALSRVSDLF
;
A
#
# COMPACT_ATOMS: atom_id res chain seq x y z
N MET A 1 -2.82 19.00 0.92
CA MET A 1 -2.24 18.10 -0.10
C MET A 1 -1.55 16.98 0.65
N ILE A 2 -1.82 15.72 0.29
CA ILE A 2 -1.16 14.58 0.94
C ILE A 2 0.28 14.50 0.41
N GLN A 3 1.23 14.24 1.30
CA GLN A 3 2.60 13.91 0.93
C GLN A 3 2.76 12.40 0.86
N PHE A 4 3.12 11.89 -0.32
CA PHE A 4 3.45 10.48 -0.51
C PHE A 4 4.94 10.24 -0.33
N LEU A 5 5.27 9.24 0.49
CA LEU A 5 6.64 8.77 0.72
C LEU A 5 6.72 7.29 0.34
N TYR A 6 7.88 6.86 -0.13
CA TYR A 6 8.18 5.48 -0.46
C TYR A 6 9.42 5.06 0.30
N HIS A 7 9.31 4.00 1.12
CA HIS A 7 10.48 3.39 1.73
C HIS A 7 11.37 2.74 0.65
N ASP A 8 12.69 2.81 0.78
CA ASP A 8 13.64 2.24 -0.21
C ASP A 8 13.36 0.76 -0.53
N GLY A 9 12.90 0.01 0.48
CA GLY A 9 12.48 -1.38 0.32
C GLY A 9 11.33 -1.56 -0.68
N ILE A 10 10.28 -0.74 -0.60
CA ILE A 10 9.14 -0.89 -1.51
C ILE A 10 9.52 -0.47 -2.94
N GLN A 11 10.43 0.49 -3.11
CA GLN A 11 10.88 0.88 -4.45
C GLN A 11 11.54 -0.30 -5.18
N LYS A 12 12.35 -1.09 -4.47
CA LYS A 12 12.99 -2.31 -5.01
C LYS A 12 11.94 -3.39 -5.33
N GLU A 13 10.95 -3.56 -4.47
CA GLU A 13 9.87 -4.53 -4.65
C GLU A 13 8.97 -4.17 -5.85
N ILE A 14 8.61 -2.88 -6.00
CA ILE A 14 7.88 -2.35 -7.16
C ILE A 14 8.68 -2.62 -8.44
N ALA A 15 9.97 -2.30 -8.46
CA ALA A 15 10.82 -2.54 -9.63
C ALA A 15 10.89 -4.03 -10.00
N ALA A 16 10.91 -4.94 -9.02
CA ALA A 16 10.87 -6.39 -9.26
C ALA A 16 9.52 -6.84 -9.84
N LEU A 17 8.41 -6.34 -9.28
CA LEU A 17 7.07 -6.64 -9.76
C LEU A 17 6.80 -6.04 -11.15
N GLY A 18 7.30 -4.84 -11.44
CA GLY A 18 7.13 -4.17 -12.74
C GLY A 18 7.77 -4.93 -13.91
N ARG A 19 8.79 -5.76 -13.65
CA ARG A 19 9.35 -6.70 -14.65
C ARG A 19 8.37 -7.80 -15.05
N ARG A 20 7.39 -8.11 -14.19
CA ARG A 20 6.39 -9.17 -14.39
C ARG A 20 5.03 -8.59 -14.77
N PHE A 21 4.70 -7.41 -14.26
CA PHE A 21 3.41 -6.75 -14.40
C PHE A 21 3.64 -5.31 -14.87
N HIS A 22 3.66 -5.11 -16.17
CA HIS A 22 4.02 -3.82 -16.79
C HIS A 22 3.12 -2.63 -16.39
N ASN A 23 1.90 -2.89 -15.89
CA ASN A 23 0.95 -1.85 -15.50
C ASN A 23 0.92 -1.59 -13.98
N ILE A 24 1.93 -2.04 -13.23
CA ILE A 24 1.96 -1.84 -11.77
C ILE A 24 1.94 -0.34 -11.40
N ASP A 25 2.64 0.48 -12.17
CA ASP A 25 2.73 1.92 -11.94
C ASP A 25 1.38 2.62 -12.14
N ASP A 26 0.54 2.14 -13.07
CA ASP A 26 -0.84 2.62 -13.25
C ASP A 26 -1.71 2.28 -12.03
N GLY A 27 -1.53 1.07 -11.49
CA GLY A 27 -2.18 0.63 -10.26
C GLY A 27 -1.81 1.49 -9.06
N LEU A 28 -0.50 1.76 -8.88
CA LEU A 28 0.02 2.63 -7.83
C LEU A 28 -0.53 4.06 -7.96
N SER A 29 -0.46 4.64 -9.16
CA SER A 29 -0.98 5.98 -9.45
C SER A 29 -2.49 6.07 -9.20
N ALA A 30 -3.25 5.02 -9.54
CA ALA A 30 -4.67 4.96 -9.23
C ALA A 30 -4.92 4.88 -7.72
N PHE A 31 -4.09 4.13 -7.00
CA PHE A 31 -4.21 4.00 -5.57
C PHE A 31 -3.88 5.30 -4.82
N GLU A 32 -2.83 6.03 -5.22
CA GLU A 32 -2.53 7.36 -4.66
C GLU A 32 -3.73 8.30 -4.76
N ARG A 33 -4.38 8.37 -5.94
CA ARG A 33 -5.61 9.18 -6.12
C ARG A 33 -6.76 8.75 -5.23
N LEU A 34 -6.89 7.45 -4.93
CA LEU A 34 -7.88 6.96 -3.96
C LEU A 34 -7.51 7.39 -2.54
N CYS A 35 -6.23 7.31 -2.18
CA CYS A 35 -5.71 7.76 -0.89
C CYS A 35 -5.93 9.26 -0.66
N GLU A 36 -5.73 10.09 -1.68
CA GLU A 36 -6.00 11.54 -1.60
C GLU A 36 -7.43 11.86 -1.18
N LYS A 37 -8.41 11.07 -1.63
CA LYS A 37 -9.81 11.21 -1.25
C LYS A 37 -10.10 10.56 0.09
N GLN A 38 -9.69 9.31 0.27
CA GLN A 38 -9.96 8.49 1.45
C GLN A 38 -9.38 9.09 2.73
N PHE A 39 -8.16 9.61 2.65
CA PHE A 39 -7.39 10.09 3.79
C PHE A 39 -7.14 11.60 3.73
N HIS A 40 -8.00 12.35 3.02
CA HIS A 40 -7.85 13.80 2.95
C HIS A 40 -7.84 14.42 4.37
N PRO A 41 -6.86 15.26 4.73
CA PRO A 41 -6.62 15.66 6.11
C PRO A 41 -7.75 16.51 6.72
N THR A 42 -8.53 17.20 5.90
CA THR A 42 -9.62 18.10 6.35
C THR A 42 -11.00 17.72 5.82
N ASN A 43 -11.08 16.80 4.86
CA ASN A 43 -12.33 16.45 4.18
C ASN A 43 -12.28 15.02 3.62
N PRO A 44 -12.07 14.00 4.47
CA PRO A 44 -11.97 12.62 4.01
C PRO A 44 -13.30 12.17 3.39
N GLN A 45 -13.22 11.52 2.22
CA GLN A 45 -14.37 11.00 1.50
C GLN A 45 -14.18 9.50 1.24
N PRO A 46 -15.21 8.66 1.46
CA PRO A 46 -15.12 7.24 1.19
C PRO A 46 -14.89 7.02 -0.31
N ALA A 47 -13.68 6.61 -0.67
CA ALA A 47 -13.28 6.30 -2.04
C ALA A 47 -12.86 4.83 -2.18
N ILE A 48 -12.46 4.19 -1.09
CA ILE A 48 -12.12 2.78 -1.04
C ILE A 48 -13.30 2.02 -0.42
N GLY A 49 -13.77 0.99 -1.12
CA GLY A 49 -14.92 0.19 -0.68
C GLY A 49 -14.71 -0.47 0.69
N PRO A 50 -15.79 -0.66 1.48
CA PRO A 50 -15.70 -1.33 2.76
C PRO A 50 -15.14 -2.75 2.62
N GLY A 51 -14.32 -3.17 3.57
CA GLY A 51 -13.67 -4.49 3.58
C GLY A 51 -12.49 -4.64 2.62
N LYS A 52 -12.14 -3.62 1.82
CA LYS A 52 -10.92 -3.62 0.99
C LYS A 52 -9.70 -3.08 1.73
N LEU A 53 -9.93 -2.14 2.64
CA LEU A 53 -8.90 -1.54 3.46
C LEU A 53 -8.83 -2.25 4.82
N HIS A 54 -7.69 -2.87 5.14
CA HIS A 54 -7.50 -3.62 6.37
C HIS A 54 -6.55 -2.88 7.31
N ARG A 55 -7.02 -2.54 8.52
CA ARG A 55 -6.16 -1.96 9.55
C ARG A 55 -5.33 -3.05 10.20
N ILE A 56 -4.00 -2.88 10.19
CA ILE A 56 -3.06 -3.83 10.79
C ILE A 56 -2.71 -3.42 12.22
N SER A 57 -2.33 -2.15 12.40
CA SER A 57 -1.97 -1.58 13.71
C SER A 57 -2.25 -0.09 13.73
N GLN A 58 -2.40 0.48 14.92
CA GLN A 58 -2.59 1.92 15.12
C GLN A 58 -2.01 2.34 16.47
N ASN A 59 -1.61 3.60 16.54
CA ASN A 59 -1.35 4.32 17.79
C ASN A 59 -1.88 5.76 17.66
N ASP A 60 -1.54 6.61 18.61
CA ASP A 60 -2.01 7.99 18.65
C ASP A 60 -1.44 8.88 17.52
N ILE A 61 -0.41 8.41 16.81
CA ILE A 61 0.35 9.18 15.83
C ILE A 61 0.03 8.71 14.40
N TRP A 62 -0.08 7.41 14.19
CA TRP A 62 -0.21 6.82 12.87
C TRP A 62 -1.07 5.56 12.85
N THR A 63 -1.58 5.22 11.67
CA THR A 63 -2.29 3.96 11.42
C THR A 63 -1.67 3.21 10.25
N LEU A 64 -1.33 1.94 10.47
CA LEU A 64 -0.80 1.02 9.47
C LEU A 64 -1.96 0.25 8.83
N TRP A 65 -1.99 0.27 7.51
CA TRP A 65 -3.00 -0.34 6.68
C TRP A 65 -2.40 -1.35 5.70
N LYS A 66 -3.26 -2.25 5.23
CA LYS A 66 -3.01 -3.20 4.16
C LYS A 66 -4.15 -3.13 3.15
N ILE A 67 -3.81 -3.22 1.86
CA ILE A 67 -4.78 -3.26 0.77
C ILE A 67 -4.33 -4.21 -0.35
N GLU A 68 -5.29 -4.73 -1.11
CA GLU A 68 -5.04 -5.35 -2.41
C GLU A 68 -4.91 -4.27 -3.50
N LEU A 69 -3.74 -4.18 -4.13
CA LEU A 69 -3.48 -3.25 -5.21
C LEU A 69 -4.01 -3.81 -6.53
N ILE A 70 -5.05 -3.18 -7.06
CA ILE A 70 -5.61 -3.56 -8.36
C ILE A 70 -4.61 -3.19 -9.45
N VAL A 71 -4.17 -4.19 -10.23
CA VAL A 71 -3.30 -3.99 -11.40
C VAL A 71 -4.05 -4.45 -12.66
N PRO A 72 -4.79 -3.55 -13.33
CA PRO A 72 -5.59 -3.89 -14.50
C PRO A 72 -4.72 -4.44 -15.64
N ASN A 73 -5.28 -5.36 -16.43
CA ASN A 73 -4.62 -5.94 -17.60
C ASN A 73 -3.25 -6.60 -17.30
N SER A 74 -2.99 -6.97 -16.05
CA SER A 74 -1.77 -7.68 -15.63
C SER A 74 -1.78 -9.18 -15.92
N GLY A 75 -2.92 -9.73 -16.34
CA GLY A 75 -3.16 -11.18 -16.44
C GLY A 75 -3.38 -11.87 -15.09
N LEU A 76 -3.30 -11.13 -13.97
CA LEU A 76 -3.56 -11.65 -12.63
C LEU A 76 -5.06 -11.81 -12.41
N ARG A 77 -5.44 -12.91 -11.75
CA ARG A 77 -6.76 -13.04 -11.13
C ARG A 77 -6.83 -12.12 -9.91
N PRO A 78 -8.02 -11.66 -9.48
CA PRO A 78 -8.15 -10.76 -8.33
C PRO A 78 -7.43 -11.26 -7.07
N ASN A 79 -7.54 -12.55 -6.75
CA ASN A 79 -6.86 -13.15 -5.60
C ASN A 79 -5.33 -13.27 -5.74
N GLN A 80 -4.76 -12.92 -6.89
CA GLN A 80 -3.32 -12.90 -7.16
C GLN A 80 -2.76 -11.48 -7.20
N PHE A 81 -3.61 -10.46 -7.11
CA PHE A 81 -3.17 -9.07 -7.07
C PHE A 81 -2.19 -8.84 -5.91
N PRO A 82 -1.18 -7.97 -6.12
CA PRO A 82 -0.27 -7.61 -5.05
C PRO A 82 -1.01 -7.04 -3.85
N ARG A 83 -0.54 -7.35 -2.65
CA ARG A 83 -0.93 -6.63 -1.44
C ARG A 83 0.14 -5.61 -1.10
N MET A 84 -0.30 -4.48 -0.60
CA MET A 84 0.56 -3.36 -0.22
C MET A 84 0.25 -2.91 1.20
N TRP A 85 1.30 -2.60 1.94
CA TRP A 85 1.25 -2.04 3.28
C TRP A 85 1.70 -0.60 3.25
N PHE A 86 0.97 0.25 3.95
CA PHE A 86 1.24 1.68 4.01
C PHE A 86 0.76 2.27 5.33
N VAL A 87 1.39 3.35 5.76
CA VAL A 87 1.06 4.04 6.99
C VAL A 87 0.50 5.42 6.67
N VAL A 88 -0.52 5.84 7.42
CA VAL A 88 -1.10 7.18 7.38
C VAL A 88 -0.74 7.90 8.68
N LYS A 89 -0.09 9.07 8.57
CA LYS A 89 0.31 9.95 9.69
C LYS A 89 -0.04 11.39 9.32
N GLY A 90 -1.19 11.88 9.78
CA GLY A 90 -1.69 13.21 9.41
C GLY A 90 -1.85 13.35 7.89
N ALA A 91 -1.14 14.31 7.29
CA ALA A 91 -1.12 14.52 5.84
C ALA A 91 -0.05 13.70 5.09
N ILE A 92 0.66 12.79 5.77
CA ILE A 92 1.69 11.94 5.18
C ILE A 92 1.13 10.53 5.00
N ILE A 93 1.35 9.97 3.81
CA ILE A 93 1.16 8.55 3.53
C ILE A 93 2.49 7.98 3.08
N ALA A 94 2.98 6.96 3.78
CA ALA A 94 4.20 6.28 3.39
C ALA A 94 3.92 4.83 2.99
N PHE A 95 4.35 4.44 1.79
CA PHE A 95 4.28 3.08 1.29
C PHE A 95 5.50 2.29 1.78
N LEU A 96 5.25 1.12 2.38
CA LEU A 96 6.24 0.41 3.19
C LEU A 96 6.73 -0.84 2.50
N CYS A 97 5.83 -1.69 2.01
CA CYS A 97 6.17 -2.90 1.29
C CYS A 97 5.04 -3.36 0.37
N ILE A 98 5.38 -4.13 -0.66
CA ILE A 98 4.46 -4.74 -1.62
C ILE A 98 4.90 -6.16 -1.98
N THR A 99 3.94 -7.08 -2.13
CA THR A 99 4.22 -8.46 -2.55
C THR A 99 3.00 -9.10 -3.23
N SER A 100 3.21 -10.08 -4.11
CA SER A 100 2.12 -10.82 -4.76
C SER A 100 1.95 -12.21 -4.16
N HIS A 101 0.71 -12.72 -4.14
CA HIS A 101 0.43 -14.10 -3.75
C HIS A 101 1.17 -15.15 -4.56
N ILE A 102 1.61 -14.81 -5.77
CA ILE A 102 2.42 -15.71 -6.60
C ILE A 102 3.77 -16.02 -5.92
N ASP A 103 4.25 -15.12 -5.05
CA ASP A 103 5.51 -15.28 -4.34
C ASP A 103 5.35 -16.08 -3.03
N ASN A 104 4.14 -16.58 -2.74
CA ASN A 104 3.79 -17.36 -1.55
C ASN A 104 4.31 -16.74 -0.23
N TYR A 105 4.18 -15.42 -0.12
CA TYR A 105 4.63 -14.69 1.06
C TYR A 105 3.79 -15.05 2.31
N ASN A 106 4.40 -14.88 3.48
CA ASN A 106 3.71 -14.99 4.74
C ASN A 106 3.16 -13.63 5.17
N ASP A 107 1.83 -13.52 5.34
CA ASP A 107 1.18 -12.25 5.69
C ASP A 107 1.67 -11.67 7.03
N ASN A 108 1.97 -12.52 8.01
CA ASN A 108 2.48 -12.09 9.31
C ASN A 108 3.91 -11.55 9.20
N GLU A 109 4.76 -12.17 8.40
CA GLU A 109 6.12 -11.66 8.15
C GLU A 109 6.06 -10.29 7.46
N MET A 110 5.15 -10.11 6.51
CA MET A 110 4.95 -8.81 5.85
C MET A 110 4.39 -7.76 6.81
N ASN A 111 3.49 -8.13 7.73
CA ASN A 111 3.01 -7.21 8.78
C ASN A 111 4.17 -6.75 9.68
N LEU A 112 5.05 -7.67 10.10
CA LEU A 112 6.23 -7.35 10.92
C LEU A 112 7.24 -6.50 10.15
N LEU A 113 7.49 -6.81 8.88
CA LEU A 113 8.35 -6.02 8.01
C LEU A 113 7.80 -4.61 7.78
N ALA A 114 6.50 -4.48 7.56
CA ALA A 114 5.87 -3.17 7.44
C ALA A 114 6.04 -2.36 8.72
N LEU A 115 5.78 -2.98 9.89
CA LEU A 115 5.97 -2.34 11.20
C LEU A 115 7.42 -1.89 11.42
N SER A 116 8.42 -2.71 11.08
CA SER A 116 9.82 -2.30 11.22
C SER A 116 10.15 -1.10 10.33
N ARG A 117 9.63 -1.07 9.09
CA ARG A 117 9.84 0.04 8.15
C ARG A 117 9.12 1.33 8.53
N VAL A 118 8.07 1.26 9.36
CA VAL A 118 7.46 2.47 9.94
C VAL A 118 8.46 3.18 10.85
N SER A 119 9.21 2.43 11.65
CA SER A 119 10.23 2.97 12.57
C SER A 119 11.42 3.59 11.84
N ASP A 120 11.71 3.15 10.61
CA ASP A 120 12.77 3.76 9.78
C ASP A 120 12.37 5.15 9.25
N LEU A 121 11.06 5.46 9.22
CA LEU A 121 10.52 6.70 8.68
C LEU A 121 10.12 7.73 9.75
N PHE A 122 9.81 7.29 10.98
CA PHE A 122 9.22 8.13 12.03
C PHE A 122 9.78 7.91 13.43
#